data_AF-A0A812RLD1-F1
#
_entry.id   AF-A0A812RLD1-F1
#
_cell.length_a   1.000
_cell.length_b   1.000
_cell.length_c   1.000
_cell.angle_alpha   90.00
_cell.angle_beta   90.00
_cell.angle_gamma   90.00
#
_symmetry.space_group_name_H-M   'P 1'
#
loop_
_entity.id
_entity.type
_entity.pdbx_description
1 polymer ?
#
loop_
_entity_poly.entity_id
_entity_poly.type
_entity_poly.pdbx_seq_one_letter_code
_entity_poly.pdbx_strand_id
1 'polypeptide(L)'
;MLFQIGKGGDGKGMEAILDKALFGELATSTLDCGVFLDRAEFRKSAELAWNRANVRIQEIDHNGRFVADIWKRFVVDEDIDCRVNYGFTAKRRFGECMKIQELNYDNIPIIEEDELTTLLAHPVTAAIYLREYCIPFFQETSLTECLHMIHDLSSVHPDLARDTDWLASRLSGGNAPPPGVEKDLMSTYNELLVATHEATPHRRLIKEYLVHKVEEKWVGDAFTMQRDHMVSHKTAGGDSSNLGRPSVQQVHEKANIDELREYARLGTDRRQPLLEQYIMRHESQGLRDGSFSTIIVDYYQLTNYGRLLARGVAGQKLTREARHAAFGGHCVEVDAPCCHPRLLGMTLLKLGLWDTQKYPMLNKFTENYQAWRQAIADYEDISLSDAKVELIRIFYGGKPTREIPFLLKLCDEVQKAAEVLLRHPSSSHVVGLYQDRRNPEFSRLCSLLSFAEAKLLSIATESLGPRVQVLIFDGCYVSSHGLSDDMDVEEACDECSKKL
;
A
#
# COMPACT_ATOMS: atom_id res chain seq x y z
N MET A 1 21.87 -9.24 -6.71
CA MET A 1 21.14 -10.17 -7.60
C MET A 1 22.04 -11.35 -7.86
N LEU A 2 21.56 -12.56 -7.63
CA LEU A 2 22.26 -13.80 -7.94
C LEU A 2 21.54 -14.49 -9.09
N PHE A 3 22.28 -15.05 -10.04
CA PHE A 3 21.72 -15.85 -11.12
C PHE A 3 22.01 -17.32 -10.84
N GLN A 4 20.95 -18.11 -10.76
CA GLN A 4 21.06 -19.55 -10.58
C GLN A 4 20.71 -20.23 -11.90
N ILE A 5 21.75 -20.71 -12.57
CA ILE A 5 21.66 -21.31 -13.90
C ILE A 5 21.70 -22.83 -13.74
N GLY A 6 20.79 -23.53 -14.40
CA GLY A 6 20.75 -24.99 -14.42
C GLY A 6 19.70 -25.49 -15.42
N LYS A 7 19.68 -26.78 -15.72
CA LYS A 7 18.60 -27.42 -16.47
C LYS A 7 17.39 -27.71 -15.55
N GLY A 8 16.23 -27.98 -16.15
CA GLY A 8 15.07 -28.45 -15.41
C GLY A 8 15.39 -29.75 -14.66
N GLY A 9 15.22 -29.75 -13.34
CA GLY A 9 15.55 -30.89 -12.47
C GLY A 9 16.84 -30.75 -11.65
N ASP A 10 17.63 -29.70 -11.84
CA ASP A 10 18.93 -29.49 -11.15
C ASP A 10 18.82 -29.06 -9.68
N GLY A 11 17.67 -29.29 -9.03
CA GLY A 11 17.50 -28.98 -7.61
C GLY A 11 17.21 -27.51 -7.27
N LYS A 12 17.04 -26.61 -8.26
CA LYS A 12 16.62 -25.20 -8.05
C LYS A 12 15.37 -25.09 -7.16
N GLY A 13 14.37 -25.95 -7.42
CA GLY A 13 13.16 -26.03 -6.59
C GLY A 13 13.40 -26.58 -5.18
N MET A 14 14.38 -27.47 -4.99
CA MET A 14 14.75 -28.00 -3.67
C MET A 14 15.47 -26.94 -2.83
N GLU A 15 16.33 -26.13 -3.45
CA GLU A 15 16.92 -24.97 -2.78
C GLU A 15 15.87 -23.92 -2.42
N ALA A 16 14.86 -23.70 -3.25
CA ALA A 16 13.73 -22.84 -2.90
C ALA A 16 12.97 -23.36 -1.66
N ILE A 17 12.83 -24.67 -1.50
CA ILE A 17 12.22 -25.29 -0.31
C ILE A 17 13.15 -25.13 0.92
N LEU A 18 14.45 -25.32 0.77
CA LEU A 18 15.43 -25.14 1.83
C LEU A 18 15.49 -23.69 2.32
N ASP A 19 15.51 -22.73 1.40
CA ASP A 19 15.42 -21.30 1.70
C ASP A 19 14.16 -20.99 2.50
N LYS A 20 13.01 -21.53 2.05
CA LYS A 20 11.74 -21.33 2.75
C LYS A 20 11.75 -21.91 4.16
N ALA A 21 12.42 -23.04 4.36
CA ALA A 21 12.59 -23.66 5.68
C ALA A 21 13.57 -22.87 6.58
N LEU A 22 14.63 -22.31 6.01
CA LEU A 22 15.67 -21.55 6.72
C LEU A 22 15.20 -20.14 7.12
N PHE A 23 14.60 -19.40 6.20
CA PHE A 23 14.14 -18.03 6.45
C PHE A 23 12.70 -17.98 6.99
N GLY A 24 11.95 -19.07 6.83
CA GLY A 24 10.53 -19.15 7.18
C GLY A 24 9.61 -18.68 6.06
N GLU A 25 8.37 -19.20 6.03
CA GLU A 25 7.41 -18.96 4.95
C GLU A 25 7.02 -17.49 4.79
N LEU A 26 7.11 -16.69 5.85
CA LEU A 26 6.78 -15.27 5.83
C LEU A 26 7.95 -14.39 5.36
N ALA A 27 9.16 -14.92 5.23
CA ALA A 27 10.33 -14.15 4.82
C ALA A 27 10.81 -14.48 3.40
N THR A 28 10.21 -15.49 2.76
CA THR A 28 10.58 -15.95 1.41
C THR A 28 9.40 -15.82 0.45
N SER A 29 9.66 -15.40 -0.78
CA SER A 29 8.64 -15.37 -1.85
C SER A 29 9.20 -15.84 -3.19
N THR A 30 8.33 -16.41 -4.02
CA THR A 30 8.63 -16.75 -5.41
C THR A 30 7.76 -15.89 -6.33
N LEU A 31 8.37 -15.27 -7.33
CA LEU A 31 7.70 -14.53 -8.39
C LEU A 31 7.82 -15.28 -9.72
N ASP A 32 6.74 -15.29 -10.49
CA ASP A 32 6.76 -15.74 -11.88
C ASP A 32 7.52 -14.72 -12.76
N CYS A 33 8.20 -15.19 -13.81
CA CYS A 33 8.95 -14.30 -14.71
C CYS A 33 8.05 -13.33 -15.48
N GLY A 34 6.79 -13.72 -15.74
CA GLY A 34 5.76 -12.93 -16.42
C GLY A 34 5.48 -11.61 -15.74
N VAL A 35 5.70 -11.53 -14.43
CA VAL A 35 5.63 -10.29 -13.63
C VAL A 35 6.56 -9.22 -14.19
N PHE A 36 7.67 -9.58 -14.84
CA PHE A 36 8.67 -8.64 -15.36
C PHE A 36 8.58 -8.43 -16.89
N LEU A 37 7.68 -9.14 -17.56
CA LEU A 37 7.44 -9.01 -19.00
C LEU A 37 6.38 -7.94 -19.32
N ASP A 38 5.50 -7.64 -18.36
CA ASP A 38 4.44 -6.64 -18.48
C ASP A 38 4.41 -5.68 -17.28
N ARG A 39 4.31 -4.38 -17.56
CA ARG A 39 4.18 -3.32 -16.54
C ARG A 39 2.90 -3.46 -15.72
N ALA A 40 1.80 -3.89 -16.34
CA ALA A 40 0.54 -4.03 -15.62
C ALA A 40 0.57 -5.26 -14.70
N GLU A 41 1.22 -6.34 -15.13
CA GLU A 41 1.42 -7.52 -14.29
C GLU A 41 2.44 -7.31 -13.17
N PHE A 42 3.55 -6.61 -13.46
CA PHE A 42 4.50 -6.17 -12.43
C PHE A 42 3.79 -5.44 -11.30
N ARG A 43 2.93 -4.48 -11.69
CA ARG A 43 2.17 -3.69 -10.74
C ARG A 43 1.30 -4.56 -9.84
N LYS A 44 0.67 -5.62 -10.33
CA LYS A 44 -0.22 -6.45 -9.50
C LYS A 44 0.56 -7.39 -8.59
N SER A 45 1.56 -8.08 -9.14
CA SER A 45 2.07 -9.30 -8.55
C SER A 45 3.41 -9.10 -7.84
N ALA A 46 4.12 -8.00 -8.10
CA ALA A 46 5.39 -7.70 -7.44
C ALA A 46 5.24 -7.47 -5.93
N GLU A 47 4.04 -7.12 -5.42
CA GLU A 47 3.80 -6.95 -3.98
C GLU A 47 4.15 -8.20 -3.14
N LEU A 48 4.13 -9.40 -3.75
CA LEU A 48 4.49 -10.65 -3.08
C LEU A 48 5.96 -10.67 -2.63
N ALA A 49 6.82 -9.94 -3.33
CA ALA A 49 8.24 -9.76 -3.02
C ALA A 49 8.53 -8.63 -2.01
N TRP A 50 7.50 -7.89 -1.59
CA TRP A 50 7.66 -6.74 -0.69
C TRP A 50 8.05 -7.18 0.72
N ASN A 51 9.09 -6.55 1.30
CA ASN A 51 9.60 -6.83 2.65
C ASN A 51 9.96 -8.32 2.89
N ARG A 52 10.35 -9.03 1.83
CA ARG A 52 10.87 -10.39 1.96
C ARG A 52 12.37 -10.34 2.14
N ALA A 53 12.92 -11.26 2.92
CA ALA A 53 14.37 -11.42 3.05
C ALA A 53 14.96 -12.11 1.82
N ASN A 54 14.18 -13.01 1.19
CA ASN A 54 14.55 -13.74 -0.01
C ASN A 54 13.44 -13.71 -1.06
N VAL A 55 13.79 -13.34 -2.30
CA VAL A 55 12.89 -13.30 -3.45
C VAL A 55 13.52 -14.10 -4.59
N ARG A 56 12.85 -15.20 -4.97
CA ARG A 56 13.23 -16.03 -6.11
C ARG A 56 12.35 -15.71 -7.31
N ILE A 57 12.93 -15.62 -8.49
CA ILE A 57 12.22 -15.32 -9.73
C ILE A 57 12.37 -16.51 -10.64
N GLN A 58 11.24 -17.07 -11.06
CA GLN A 58 11.18 -18.26 -11.88
C GLN A 58 11.72 -18.01 -13.29
N GLU A 59 11.99 -19.12 -13.98
CA GLU A 59 12.60 -19.12 -15.31
C GLU A 59 11.78 -18.33 -16.33
N ILE A 60 12.48 -17.53 -17.13
CA ILE A 60 11.91 -16.82 -18.28
C ILE A 60 11.86 -17.75 -19.49
N ASP A 61 10.80 -17.67 -20.29
CA ASP A 61 10.72 -18.34 -21.59
C ASP A 61 11.74 -17.74 -22.59
N HIS A 62 12.27 -18.53 -23.53
CA HIS A 62 13.28 -18.12 -24.52
C HIS A 62 12.88 -16.90 -25.35
N ASN A 63 11.57 -16.71 -25.59
CA ASN A 63 11.03 -15.55 -26.32
C ASN A 63 10.63 -14.38 -25.41
N GLY A 64 10.71 -14.57 -24.09
CA GLY A 64 10.37 -13.55 -23.11
C GLY A 64 11.42 -12.45 -23.09
N ARG A 65 10.98 -11.19 -23.24
CA ARG A 65 11.85 -10.02 -23.05
C ARG A 65 11.42 -9.25 -21.82
N PHE A 66 12.32 -9.10 -20.86
CA PHE A 66 12.07 -8.26 -19.70
C PHE A 66 11.84 -6.81 -20.10
N VAL A 67 10.92 -6.15 -19.42
CA VAL A 67 10.85 -4.69 -19.46
C VAL A 67 12.07 -4.15 -18.72
N ALA A 68 13.12 -3.83 -19.46
CA ALA A 68 14.45 -3.51 -18.91
C ALA A 68 14.44 -2.45 -17.80
N ASP A 69 13.57 -1.45 -17.90
CA ASP A 69 13.37 -0.40 -16.90
C ASP A 69 12.85 -0.97 -15.56
N ILE A 70 11.88 -1.89 -15.60
CA ILE A 70 11.36 -2.55 -14.40
C ILE A 70 12.42 -3.47 -13.81
N TRP A 71 13.04 -4.30 -14.66
CA TRP A 71 14.03 -5.28 -14.21
C TRP A 71 15.20 -4.61 -13.51
N LYS A 72 15.78 -3.57 -14.14
CA LYS A 72 16.90 -2.80 -13.58
C LYS A 72 16.53 -2.20 -12.24
N ARG A 73 15.43 -1.44 -12.18
CA ARG A 73 15.01 -0.77 -10.93
C ARG A 73 14.69 -1.76 -9.82
N PHE A 74 14.17 -2.95 -10.14
CA PHE A 74 13.91 -4.00 -9.15
C PHE A 74 15.22 -4.54 -8.58
N VAL A 75 16.21 -4.79 -9.45
CA VAL A 75 17.52 -5.29 -9.06
C VAL A 75 18.28 -4.26 -8.22
N VAL A 76 18.34 -3.00 -8.66
CA VAL A 76 19.10 -1.93 -7.98
C VAL A 76 18.35 -1.28 -6.81
N ASP A 77 17.15 -1.78 -6.50
CA ASP A 77 16.28 -1.29 -5.43
C ASP A 77 15.88 0.20 -5.58
N GLU A 78 15.64 0.61 -6.83
CA GLU A 78 15.06 1.90 -7.16
C GLU A 78 13.54 1.86 -7.10
N ASP A 79 12.93 3.04 -6.96
CA ASP A 79 11.49 3.20 -6.89
C ASP A 79 10.80 2.70 -8.17
N ILE A 80 10.00 1.63 -8.06
CA ILE A 80 9.08 1.17 -9.10
C ILE A 80 7.62 1.31 -8.65
N ASP A 81 6.76 1.71 -9.58
CA ASP A 81 5.32 1.71 -9.39
C ASP A 81 4.81 0.27 -9.22
N CYS A 82 4.36 -0.07 -8.03
CA CYS A 82 3.60 -1.28 -7.74
C CYS A 82 2.18 -0.89 -7.35
N ARG A 83 1.20 -1.68 -7.78
CA ARG A 83 -0.17 -1.54 -7.32
C ARG A 83 -0.22 -1.97 -5.87
N VAL A 84 -0.75 -1.09 -5.04
CA VAL A 84 -1.16 -1.37 -3.67
C VAL A 84 -2.69 -1.37 -3.71
N ASN A 85 -3.32 -2.25 -2.93
CA ASN A 85 -4.78 -2.47 -2.88
C ASN A 85 -5.66 -1.28 -3.30
N TYR A 86 -6.73 -1.56 -4.04
CA TYR A 86 -7.72 -0.60 -4.57
C TYR A 86 -7.25 0.31 -5.73
N GLY A 87 -6.29 -0.15 -6.55
CA GLY A 87 -5.97 0.54 -7.82
C GLY A 87 -4.99 1.70 -7.69
N PHE A 88 -4.42 1.91 -6.51
CA PHE A 88 -3.38 2.90 -6.29
C PHE A 88 -2.02 2.31 -6.67
N THR A 89 -1.25 2.99 -7.50
CA THR A 89 0.16 2.66 -7.72
C THR A 89 1.03 3.46 -6.76
N ALA A 90 1.78 2.77 -5.91
CA ALA A 90 2.79 3.37 -5.06
C ALA A 90 4.17 3.06 -5.60
N LYS A 91 5.07 4.02 -5.51
CA LYS A 91 6.50 3.80 -5.71
C LYS A 91 7.07 3.04 -4.53
N ARG A 92 7.74 1.94 -4.84
CA ARG A 92 8.04 0.85 -3.92
C ARG A 92 9.48 0.41 -4.19
N ARG A 93 10.28 0.33 -3.12
CA ARG A 93 11.60 -0.33 -3.07
C ARG A 93 11.47 -1.67 -2.36
N PHE A 94 12.02 -2.71 -2.94
CA PHE A 94 11.88 -4.07 -2.42
C PHE A 94 12.88 -4.38 -1.30
N GLY A 95 13.75 -3.42 -0.99
CA GLY A 95 14.74 -3.47 0.07
C GLY A 95 16.00 -4.24 -0.34
N GLU A 96 16.93 -4.32 0.60
CA GLU A 96 18.13 -5.17 0.55
C GLU A 96 17.77 -6.65 0.73
N CYS A 97 16.85 -7.16 -0.09
CA CYS A 97 16.50 -8.57 -0.12
C CYS A 97 17.46 -9.35 -1.02
N MET A 98 17.71 -10.60 -0.66
CA MET A 98 18.42 -11.53 -1.53
C MET A 98 17.52 -11.84 -2.72
N LYS A 99 17.92 -11.39 -3.91
CA LYS A 99 17.18 -11.59 -5.16
C LYS A 99 17.89 -12.65 -6.00
N ILE A 100 17.20 -13.73 -6.33
CA ILE A 100 17.72 -14.85 -7.12
C ILE A 100 16.88 -15.00 -8.39
N GLN A 101 17.48 -14.89 -9.57
CA GLN A 101 16.83 -15.25 -10.84
C GLN A 101 17.26 -16.65 -11.23
N GLU A 102 16.28 -17.53 -11.45
CA GLU A 102 16.49 -18.87 -12.00
C GLU A 102 16.53 -18.77 -13.53
N LEU A 103 17.60 -19.25 -14.14
CA LEU A 103 17.73 -19.29 -15.60
C LEU A 103 17.94 -20.74 -16.05
N ASN A 104 17.37 -21.05 -17.21
CA ASN A 104 17.79 -22.21 -17.98
C ASN A 104 18.90 -21.80 -18.93
N TYR A 105 19.83 -22.73 -19.17
CA TYR A 105 20.93 -22.53 -20.13
C TYR A 105 20.42 -22.08 -21.51
N ASP A 106 19.24 -22.54 -21.91
CA ASP A 106 18.63 -22.24 -23.21
C ASP A 106 18.08 -20.79 -23.32
N ASN A 107 18.03 -20.03 -22.22
CA ASN A 107 17.35 -18.71 -22.14
C ASN A 107 18.29 -17.55 -21.75
N ILE A 108 19.61 -17.75 -21.79
CA ILE A 108 20.58 -16.67 -21.56
C ILE A 108 20.68 -15.83 -22.84
N PRO A 109 20.43 -14.50 -22.82
CA PRO A 109 20.53 -13.68 -24.02
C PRO A 109 21.97 -13.63 -24.52
N ILE A 110 22.21 -14.28 -25.65
CA ILE A 110 23.47 -14.21 -26.40
C ILE A 110 23.41 -12.90 -27.18
N ILE A 111 24.39 -12.00 -27.00
CA ILE A 111 24.53 -10.83 -27.89
C ILE A 111 24.93 -11.38 -29.25
N GLU A 112 24.04 -11.28 -30.23
CA GLU A 112 24.37 -11.64 -31.60
C GLU A 112 25.46 -10.67 -32.13
N GLU A 113 26.44 -11.22 -32.85
CA GLU A 113 27.67 -10.56 -33.29
C GLU A 113 27.42 -9.23 -34.05
N ASP A 114 26.25 -9.13 -34.70
CA ASP A 114 25.81 -7.97 -35.48
C ASP A 114 25.40 -6.77 -34.59
N GLU A 115 24.87 -7.01 -33.39
CA GLU A 115 24.45 -5.96 -32.46
C GLU A 115 25.65 -5.37 -31.72
N LEU A 116 26.67 -6.18 -31.43
CA LEU A 116 27.92 -5.72 -30.82
C LEU A 116 28.65 -4.76 -31.75
N THR A 117 28.68 -5.06 -33.05
CA THR A 117 29.27 -4.20 -34.08
C THR A 117 28.60 -2.81 -34.11
N THR A 118 27.28 -2.77 -34.00
CA THR A 118 26.50 -1.52 -33.96
C THR A 118 26.74 -0.73 -32.66
N LEU A 119 26.83 -1.41 -31.52
CA LEU A 119 27.09 -0.79 -30.21
C LEU A 119 28.50 -0.19 -30.11
N LEU A 120 29.48 -0.85 -30.72
CA LEU A 120 30.88 -0.43 -30.79
C LEU A 120 31.15 0.58 -31.92
N ALA A 121 30.19 0.86 -32.80
CA ALA A 121 30.33 1.92 -33.80
C ALA A 121 30.40 3.32 -33.17
N HIS A 122 29.84 3.49 -31.97
CA HIS A 122 29.89 4.76 -31.25
C HIS A 122 31.20 4.87 -30.42
N PRO A 123 32.01 5.93 -30.60
CA PRO A 123 33.36 6.01 -30.05
C PRO A 123 33.44 5.89 -28.52
N VAL A 124 32.43 6.38 -27.81
CA VAL A 124 32.39 6.34 -26.33
C VAL A 124 32.14 4.91 -25.82
N THR A 125 31.22 4.17 -26.44
CA THR A 125 30.93 2.79 -26.06
C THR A 125 32.07 1.86 -26.46
N ALA A 126 32.70 2.10 -27.62
CA ALA A 126 33.93 1.41 -28.00
C ALA A 126 35.07 1.64 -26.98
N ALA A 127 35.26 2.88 -26.54
CA ALA A 127 36.28 3.22 -25.55
C ALA A 127 36.00 2.60 -24.18
N ILE A 128 34.73 2.53 -23.74
CA ILE A 128 34.33 1.88 -22.49
C ILE A 128 34.51 0.37 -22.59
N TYR A 129 34.07 -0.26 -23.68
CA TYR A 129 34.25 -1.70 -23.91
C TYR A 129 35.74 -2.08 -23.93
N LEU A 130 36.55 -1.30 -24.65
CA LEU A 130 38.00 -1.47 -24.68
C LEU A 130 38.60 -1.28 -23.28
N ARG A 131 38.27 -0.20 -22.57
CA ARG A 131 38.90 0.16 -21.28
C ARG A 131 38.49 -0.74 -20.12
N GLU A 132 37.23 -1.12 -20.03
CA GLU A 132 36.66 -1.79 -18.85
C GLU A 132 36.59 -3.31 -19.00
N TYR A 133 36.62 -3.84 -20.23
CA TYR A 133 36.46 -5.28 -20.47
C TYR A 133 37.66 -5.87 -21.21
N CYS A 134 38.05 -5.30 -22.34
CA CYS A 134 39.17 -5.86 -23.12
C CYS A 134 40.52 -5.62 -22.43
N ILE A 135 40.80 -4.39 -21.98
CA ILE A 135 42.10 -4.06 -21.36
C ILE A 135 42.32 -4.86 -20.06
N PRO A 136 41.35 -4.97 -19.13
CA PRO A 136 41.53 -5.81 -17.94
C PRO A 136 41.72 -7.29 -18.30
N PHE A 137 40.94 -7.81 -19.26
CA PHE A 137 41.10 -9.18 -19.75
C PHE A 137 42.49 -9.45 -20.34
N PHE A 138 43.03 -8.53 -21.15
CA PHE A 138 44.38 -8.64 -21.73
C PHE A 138 45.50 -8.33 -20.72
N GLN A 139 45.21 -7.59 -19.66
CA GLN A 139 46.16 -7.35 -18.56
C GLN A 139 46.27 -8.54 -17.63
N GLU A 140 45.17 -9.29 -17.46
CA GLU A 140 45.08 -10.44 -16.56
C GLU A 140 45.38 -11.77 -17.24
N THR A 141 45.38 -11.82 -18.58
CA THR A 141 45.59 -13.06 -19.34
C THR A 141 46.66 -12.84 -20.41
N SER A 142 47.76 -13.59 -20.34
CA SER A 142 48.80 -13.48 -21.36
C SER A 142 48.31 -13.99 -22.72
N LEU A 143 48.82 -13.42 -23.82
CA LEU A 143 48.46 -13.88 -25.18
C LEU A 143 48.71 -15.39 -25.36
N THR A 144 49.74 -15.91 -24.69
CA THR A 144 50.07 -17.34 -24.67
C THR A 144 48.99 -18.17 -23.96
N GLU A 145 48.44 -17.69 -22.84
CA GLU A 145 47.34 -18.35 -22.13
C GLU A 145 46.03 -18.32 -22.94
N CYS A 146 45.73 -17.21 -23.60
CA CYS A 146 44.57 -17.12 -24.49
C CYS A 146 44.66 -18.12 -25.66
N LEU A 147 45.84 -18.27 -26.27
CA LEU A 147 46.06 -19.23 -27.33
C LEU A 147 46.05 -20.68 -26.81
N HIS A 148 46.47 -20.91 -25.57
CA HIS A 148 46.40 -22.22 -24.92
C HIS A 148 44.95 -22.65 -24.64
N MET A 149 44.12 -21.73 -24.15
CA MET A 149 42.69 -21.96 -23.88
C MET A 149 41.91 -22.30 -25.15
N ILE A 150 42.26 -21.71 -26.29
CA ILE A 150 41.63 -22.02 -27.59
C ILE A 150 42.05 -23.40 -28.10
N HIS A 151 43.30 -23.81 -27.84
CA HIS A 151 43.84 -25.08 -28.32
C HIS A 151 43.46 -26.29 -27.46
N ASP A 152 43.20 -26.10 -26.17
CA ASP A 152 42.80 -27.17 -25.25
C ASP A 152 41.55 -26.78 -24.44
N LEU A 153 40.40 -26.81 -25.13
CA LEU A 153 39.09 -26.52 -24.54
C LEU A 153 38.73 -27.48 -23.39
N SER A 154 39.33 -28.67 -23.35
CA SER A 154 39.08 -29.65 -22.29
C SER A 154 39.71 -29.24 -20.95
N SER A 155 40.84 -28.52 -21.01
CA SER A 155 41.48 -27.92 -19.83
C SER A 155 40.69 -26.76 -19.23
N VAL A 156 39.84 -26.11 -20.03
CA VAL A 156 38.98 -25.00 -19.60
C VAL A 156 37.74 -25.52 -18.88
N HIS A 157 37.06 -26.52 -19.46
CA HIS A 157 36.00 -27.24 -18.77
C HIS A 157 35.76 -28.61 -19.43
N PRO A 158 35.61 -29.70 -18.67
CA PRO A 158 35.46 -31.05 -19.22
C PRO A 158 34.22 -31.21 -20.11
N ASP A 159 33.17 -30.42 -19.87
CA ASP A 159 31.96 -30.41 -20.68
C ASP A 159 32.12 -29.62 -22.00
N LEU A 160 33.05 -28.67 -22.06
CA LEU A 160 33.23 -27.80 -23.24
C LEU A 160 33.71 -28.60 -24.45
N ALA A 161 34.66 -29.51 -24.25
CA ALA A 161 35.15 -30.39 -25.30
C ALA A 161 34.03 -31.30 -25.83
N ARG A 162 33.26 -31.93 -24.93
CA ARG A 162 32.14 -32.81 -25.27
C ARG A 162 31.05 -32.07 -26.06
N ASP A 163 30.71 -30.87 -25.64
CA ASP A 163 29.64 -30.09 -26.25
C ASP A 163 30.09 -29.48 -27.60
N THR A 164 31.39 -29.16 -27.73
CA THR A 164 32.01 -28.75 -29.01
C THR A 164 32.05 -29.91 -30.01
N ASP A 165 32.39 -31.12 -29.56
CA ASP A 165 32.37 -32.33 -30.39
C ASP A 165 30.94 -32.70 -30.83
N TRP A 166 29.96 -32.55 -29.94
CA TRP A 166 28.55 -32.73 -30.29
C TRP A 166 28.10 -31.70 -31.33
N LEU A 167 28.47 -30.43 -31.17
CA LEU A 167 28.14 -29.35 -32.11
C LEU A 167 28.80 -29.59 -33.48
N ALA A 168 30.06 -30.01 -33.51
CA ALA A 168 30.77 -30.40 -34.75
C ALA A 168 30.09 -31.59 -35.44
N SER A 169 29.62 -32.57 -34.67
CA SER A 169 28.82 -33.70 -35.16
C SER A 169 27.47 -33.23 -35.75
N ARG A 170 26.79 -32.25 -35.15
CA ARG A 170 25.55 -31.67 -35.70
C ARG A 170 25.79 -30.92 -37.01
N LEU A 171 26.85 -30.12 -37.07
CA LEU A 171 27.21 -29.33 -38.25
C LEU A 171 27.71 -30.19 -39.43
N SER A 172 28.23 -31.38 -39.14
CA SER A 172 28.58 -32.40 -40.15
C SER A 172 27.41 -33.32 -40.52
N GLY A 173 26.19 -33.04 -40.03
CA GLY A 173 24.95 -33.73 -40.42
C GLY A 173 24.53 -34.91 -39.52
N GLY A 174 25.21 -35.13 -38.40
CA GLY A 174 24.87 -36.16 -37.41
C GLY A 174 23.60 -35.82 -36.61
N ASN A 175 22.78 -36.81 -36.26
CA ASN A 175 21.47 -36.66 -35.59
C ASN A 175 21.42 -37.09 -34.12
N ALA A 176 22.55 -37.06 -33.41
CA ALA A 176 22.60 -37.43 -32.00
C ALA A 176 21.90 -36.38 -31.10
N PRO A 177 21.09 -36.80 -30.09
CA PRO A 177 20.48 -35.89 -29.14
C PRO A 177 21.55 -35.19 -28.26
N PRO A 178 21.24 -34.01 -27.69
CA PRO A 178 22.19 -33.27 -26.86
C PRO A 178 22.68 -34.09 -25.67
N PRO A 179 23.95 -33.98 -25.26
CA PRO A 179 24.44 -34.62 -24.06
C PRO A 179 23.61 -34.18 -22.83
N GLY A 180 23.01 -35.15 -22.12
CA GLY A 180 22.31 -34.93 -20.85
C GLY A 180 20.78 -34.99 -20.86
N VAL A 181 20.12 -35.58 -21.86
CA VAL A 181 18.66 -35.81 -21.82
C VAL A 181 18.33 -37.17 -21.17
N GLU A 182 18.12 -37.09 -19.84
CA GLU A 182 17.43 -37.96 -18.86
C GLU A 182 17.81 -39.43 -18.57
N LYS A 183 18.06 -39.67 -17.26
CA LYS A 183 17.61 -40.86 -16.51
C LYS A 183 17.12 -40.48 -15.09
N ASP A 184 16.01 -41.12 -14.73
CA ASP A 184 15.19 -41.09 -13.51
C ASP A 184 15.95 -41.11 -12.15
N LEU A 185 15.97 -39.96 -11.45
CA LEU A 185 16.50 -39.79 -10.09
C LEU A 185 15.39 -39.78 -9.02
N MET A 186 14.13 -39.58 -9.41
CA MET A 186 13.01 -39.43 -8.47
C MET A 186 12.58 -40.74 -7.83
N SER A 187 12.74 -41.88 -8.51
CA SER A 187 12.51 -43.20 -7.90
C SER A 187 13.52 -43.51 -6.80
N THR A 188 14.79 -43.16 -7.01
CA THR A 188 15.88 -43.44 -6.05
C THR A 188 15.74 -42.61 -4.76
N TYR A 189 15.30 -41.35 -4.86
CA TYR A 189 15.08 -40.51 -3.68
C TYR A 189 13.86 -40.93 -2.86
N ASN A 190 12.80 -41.40 -3.50
CA ASN A 190 11.60 -41.87 -2.80
C ASN A 190 11.87 -43.15 -1.99
N GLU A 191 12.68 -44.07 -2.51
CA GLU A 191 13.06 -45.29 -1.78
C GLU A 191 13.91 -44.99 -0.54
N LEU A 192 14.84 -44.03 -0.65
CA LEU A 192 15.70 -43.57 0.46
C LEU A 192 14.89 -42.88 1.58
N LEU A 193 13.85 -42.14 1.21
CA LEU A 193 13.00 -41.41 2.14
C LEU A 193 12.10 -42.37 2.95
N VAL A 194 11.58 -43.42 2.31
CA VAL A 194 10.82 -44.48 2.97
C VAL A 194 11.71 -45.27 3.95
N ALA A 195 12.92 -45.66 3.55
CA ALA A 195 13.86 -46.37 4.41
C ALA A 195 14.28 -45.53 5.64
N THR A 196 14.45 -44.22 5.46
CA THR A 196 14.81 -43.29 6.55
C THR A 196 13.65 -43.09 7.54
N HIS A 197 12.41 -43.05 7.04
CA HIS A 197 11.21 -42.95 7.87
C HIS A 197 10.94 -44.20 8.72
N GLU A 198 11.21 -45.40 8.19
CA GLU A 198 11.03 -46.66 8.93
C GLU A 198 12.09 -46.86 10.03
N ALA A 199 13.27 -46.28 9.87
CA ALA A 199 14.39 -46.41 10.82
C ALA A 199 14.31 -45.47 12.04
N THR A 200 13.33 -44.56 12.13
CA THR A 200 13.28 -43.53 13.18
C THR A 200 12.69 -44.06 14.51
N PRO A 201 13.46 -44.14 15.61
CA PRO A 201 12.97 -44.63 16.90
C PRO A 201 12.01 -43.66 17.60
N HIS A 202 11.07 -44.18 18.39
CA HIS A 202 10.18 -43.44 19.30
C HIS A 202 9.11 -42.51 18.67
N ARG A 203 8.77 -42.71 17.39
CA ARG A 203 7.68 -42.04 16.66
C ARG A 203 6.37 -41.87 17.45
N ARG A 204 6.00 -42.90 18.23
CA ARG A 204 4.73 -42.93 18.98
C ARG A 204 4.72 -41.96 20.18
N LEU A 205 5.84 -41.86 20.90
CA LEU A 205 6.00 -40.99 22.08
C LEU A 205 5.97 -39.50 21.70
N ILE A 206 6.62 -39.14 20.59
CA ILE A 206 6.66 -37.76 20.09
C ILE A 206 5.25 -37.31 19.65
N LYS A 207 4.51 -38.20 19.00
CA LYS A 207 3.15 -37.93 18.56
C LYS A 207 2.19 -37.76 19.75
N GLU A 208 2.29 -38.63 20.75
CA GLU A 208 1.45 -38.56 21.96
C GLU A 208 1.74 -37.32 22.81
N TYR A 209 3.02 -36.91 22.94
CA TYR A 209 3.40 -35.68 23.65
C TYR A 209 2.83 -34.39 23.02
N LEU A 210 2.81 -34.32 21.68
CA LEU A 210 2.30 -33.17 20.95
C LEU A 210 0.78 -33.04 21.03
N VAL A 211 0.05 -34.16 21.02
CA VAL A 211 -1.42 -34.18 21.16
C VAL A 211 -1.83 -33.73 22.57
N HIS A 212 -1.15 -34.24 23.61
CA HIS A 212 -1.48 -33.94 25.00
C HIS A 212 -1.25 -32.47 25.39
N LYS A 213 -0.33 -31.77 24.71
CA LYS A 213 -0.03 -30.34 24.94
C LYS A 213 -1.08 -29.39 24.35
N VAL A 214 -1.86 -29.85 23.38
CA VAL A 214 -2.84 -29.02 22.66
C VAL A 214 -4.24 -29.09 23.30
N GLU A 215 -4.58 -30.19 23.99
CA GLU A 215 -5.94 -30.43 24.49
C GLU A 215 -6.24 -29.82 25.87
N GLU A 216 -5.26 -29.26 26.59
CA GLU A 216 -5.45 -28.99 28.04
C GLU A 216 -5.90 -27.57 28.45
N LYS A 217 -6.15 -26.62 27.54
CA LYS A 217 -6.75 -25.32 27.90
C LYS A 217 -7.68 -24.83 26.79
N TRP A 218 -8.59 -23.91 27.14
CA TRP A 218 -9.60 -23.24 26.31
C TRP A 218 -10.98 -23.95 26.29
N VAL A 219 -11.78 -23.68 27.32
CA VAL A 219 -13.23 -23.92 27.33
C VAL A 219 -13.87 -22.92 26.34
N GLY A 220 -14.54 -23.44 25.31
CA GLY A 220 -14.97 -22.72 24.10
C GLY A 220 -16.07 -21.67 24.26
N ASP A 221 -16.73 -21.60 25.41
CA ASP A 221 -17.91 -20.75 25.59
C ASP A 221 -17.59 -19.26 25.81
N ALA A 222 -16.36 -18.92 26.20
CA ALA A 222 -15.92 -17.53 26.39
C ALA A 222 -15.72 -16.77 25.07
N PHE A 223 -15.62 -17.48 23.94
CA PHE A 223 -15.25 -16.91 22.65
C PHE A 223 -16.40 -16.77 21.68
N THR A 224 -17.62 -17.19 22.03
CA THR A 224 -18.75 -17.16 21.10
C THR A 224 -19.15 -15.71 20.75
N MET A 225 -19.26 -14.83 21.76
CA MET A 225 -19.47 -13.39 21.54
C MET A 225 -18.30 -12.72 20.80
N GLN A 226 -17.07 -13.11 21.13
CA GLN A 226 -15.87 -12.50 20.54
C GLN A 226 -15.66 -12.96 19.09
N ARG A 227 -16.04 -14.19 18.77
CA ARG A 227 -16.04 -14.76 17.42
C ARG A 227 -17.10 -14.09 16.54
N ASP A 228 -18.31 -13.87 17.05
CA ASP A 228 -19.37 -13.20 16.30
C ASP A 228 -19.01 -11.71 16.03
N HIS A 229 -18.35 -11.05 17.00
CA HIS A 229 -17.73 -9.74 16.80
C HIS A 229 -16.57 -9.76 15.79
N MET A 230 -15.70 -10.77 15.83
CA MET A 230 -14.57 -10.91 14.89
C MET A 230 -15.02 -11.23 13.46
N VAL A 231 -16.10 -12.00 13.30
CA VAL A 231 -16.66 -12.35 11.98
C VAL A 231 -17.28 -11.13 11.31
N SER A 232 -17.98 -10.27 12.06
CA SER A 232 -18.51 -9.00 11.51
C SER A 232 -17.41 -7.99 11.14
N HIS A 233 -16.25 -8.06 11.81
CA HIS A 233 -15.11 -7.19 11.53
C HIS A 233 -14.19 -7.70 10.40
N LYS A 234 -14.02 -9.02 10.26
CA LYS A 234 -13.25 -9.63 9.14
C LYS A 234 -13.86 -9.32 7.78
N THR A 235 -15.18 -9.24 7.70
CA THR A 235 -15.89 -8.90 6.46
C THR A 235 -15.79 -7.42 6.08
N ALA A 236 -15.45 -6.53 7.04
CA ALA A 236 -15.39 -5.08 6.85
C ALA A 236 -13.96 -4.51 6.64
N GLY A 237 -12.94 -5.35 6.49
CA GLY A 237 -11.57 -4.93 6.13
C GLY A 237 -10.84 -4.07 7.18
N GLY A 238 -11.16 -4.20 8.47
CA GLY A 238 -10.51 -3.44 9.54
C GLY A 238 -9.28 -4.14 10.13
N ASP A 239 -8.22 -3.38 10.41
CA ASP A 239 -7.05 -3.82 11.16
C ASP A 239 -7.43 -4.27 12.58
N SER A 240 -7.14 -5.54 12.89
CA SER A 240 -7.48 -6.22 14.16
C SER A 240 -6.83 -5.60 15.39
N SER A 241 -5.80 -4.76 15.21
CA SER A 241 -5.08 -4.05 16.28
C SER A 241 -5.96 -3.08 17.10
N ASN A 242 -7.12 -2.66 16.58
CA ASN A 242 -7.97 -1.65 17.21
C ASN A 242 -9.14 -2.21 18.05
N LEU A 243 -9.31 -3.54 18.10
CA LEU A 243 -10.40 -4.23 18.80
C LEU A 243 -10.35 -4.04 20.34
N GLY A 244 -9.17 -3.79 20.90
CA GLY A 244 -8.97 -3.61 22.35
C GLY A 244 -9.03 -2.16 22.86
N ARG A 245 -9.24 -1.16 21.99
CA ARG A 245 -9.27 0.25 22.41
C ARG A 245 -10.58 0.57 23.13
N PRO A 246 -10.60 1.42 24.17
CA PRO A 246 -11.85 1.83 24.81
C PRO A 246 -12.69 2.69 23.86
N SER A 247 -14.02 2.54 23.93
CA SER A 247 -14.95 3.42 23.23
C SER A 247 -15.00 4.77 23.95
N VAL A 248 -14.94 5.84 23.17
CA VAL A 248 -14.94 7.23 23.67
C VAL A 248 -16.34 7.82 23.58
N GLN A 249 -17.10 7.43 22.57
CA GLN A 249 -18.46 7.90 22.35
C GLN A 249 -19.31 6.81 21.71
N GLN A 250 -20.60 6.80 22.01
CA GLN A 250 -21.58 5.91 21.42
C GLN A 250 -22.68 6.76 20.79
N VAL A 251 -23.07 6.39 19.57
CA VAL A 251 -24.07 7.11 18.77
C VAL A 251 -25.11 6.12 18.28
N HIS A 252 -26.38 6.54 18.30
CA HIS A 252 -27.49 5.76 17.76
C HIS A 252 -27.75 6.24 16.34
N GLU A 253 -27.30 5.49 15.34
CA GLU A 253 -27.47 5.86 13.93
C GLU A 253 -28.87 5.42 13.46
N LYS A 254 -29.84 6.34 13.40
CA LYS A 254 -31.16 6.09 12.80
C LYS A 254 -31.11 6.39 11.30
N ALA A 255 -31.10 5.36 10.46
CA ALA A 255 -31.07 5.49 9.01
C ALA A 255 -32.43 5.15 8.38
N ASN A 256 -32.82 5.86 7.32
CA ASN A 256 -33.92 5.46 6.44
C ASN A 256 -33.44 4.30 5.57
N ILE A 257 -33.75 3.07 6.01
CA ILE A 257 -33.18 1.86 5.40
C ILE A 257 -33.83 1.55 4.05
N ASP A 258 -35.07 2.00 3.84
CA ASP A 258 -35.79 1.74 2.59
C ASP A 258 -35.28 2.66 1.46
N GLU A 259 -35.07 3.95 1.72
CA GLU A 259 -34.42 4.87 0.76
C GLU A 259 -32.97 4.43 0.47
N LEU A 260 -32.23 4.01 1.50
CA LEU A 260 -30.86 3.54 1.32
C LEU A 260 -30.79 2.28 0.44
N ARG A 261 -31.77 1.37 0.56
CA ARG A 261 -31.89 0.19 -0.31
C ARG A 261 -32.23 0.58 -1.75
N GLU A 262 -33.13 1.53 -1.96
CA GLU A 262 -33.42 2.02 -3.31
C GLU A 262 -32.18 2.63 -3.95
N TYR A 263 -31.43 3.44 -3.20
CA TYR A 263 -30.16 3.96 -3.66
C TYR A 263 -29.16 2.83 -4.00
N ALA A 264 -29.01 1.84 -3.11
CA ALA A 264 -28.10 0.72 -3.32
C ALA A 264 -28.44 -0.12 -4.56
N ARG A 265 -29.74 -0.28 -4.90
CA ARG A 265 -30.18 -1.02 -6.10
C ARG A 265 -29.72 -0.38 -7.40
N LEU A 266 -29.40 0.91 -7.41
CA LEU A 266 -28.86 1.58 -8.59
C LEU A 266 -27.47 1.04 -8.98
N GLY A 267 -26.72 0.48 -8.02
CA GLY A 267 -25.39 -0.10 -8.26
C GLY A 267 -24.33 0.93 -8.70
N THR A 268 -24.58 2.22 -8.47
CA THR A 268 -23.71 3.33 -8.91
C THR A 268 -22.78 3.82 -7.81
N ASP A 269 -22.91 3.34 -6.57
CA ASP A 269 -22.07 3.79 -5.47
C ASP A 269 -20.64 3.26 -5.62
N ARG A 270 -19.66 4.16 -5.57
CA ARG A 270 -18.23 3.82 -5.67
C ARG A 270 -17.72 2.88 -4.56
N ARG A 271 -18.46 2.72 -3.47
CA ARG A 271 -18.21 1.80 -2.34
C ARG A 271 -19.40 0.86 -2.13
N GLN A 272 -20.03 0.40 -3.21
CA GLN A 272 -21.18 -0.52 -3.20
C GLN A 272 -21.06 -1.68 -2.18
N PRO A 273 -19.92 -2.41 -2.08
CA PRO A 273 -19.83 -3.52 -1.11
C PRO A 273 -19.95 -3.06 0.35
N LEU A 274 -19.44 -1.87 0.68
CA LEU A 274 -19.54 -1.32 2.03
C LEU A 274 -20.97 -0.84 2.33
N LEU A 275 -21.62 -0.23 1.33
CA LEU A 275 -23.03 0.18 1.43
C LEU A 275 -23.93 -1.04 1.72
N GLU A 276 -23.74 -2.13 0.99
CA GLU A 276 -24.48 -3.38 1.21
C GLU A 276 -24.22 -3.98 2.59
N GLN A 277 -22.96 -3.98 3.06
CA GLN A 277 -22.64 -4.41 4.43
C GLN A 277 -23.32 -3.54 5.50
N TYR A 278 -23.47 -2.24 5.24
CA TYR A 278 -24.14 -1.33 6.17
C TYR A 278 -25.65 -1.63 6.23
N ILE A 279 -26.27 -1.87 5.08
CA ILE A 279 -27.68 -2.30 5.00
C ILE A 279 -27.87 -3.64 5.75
N MET A 280 -27.02 -4.62 5.49
CA MET A 280 -27.06 -5.91 6.19
C MET A 280 -26.89 -5.78 7.70
N ARG A 281 -26.06 -4.83 8.17
CA ARG A 281 -25.91 -4.56 9.61
C ARG A 281 -27.22 -4.06 10.21
N HIS A 282 -27.90 -3.13 9.54
CA HIS A 282 -29.21 -2.64 9.96
C HIS A 282 -30.29 -3.72 9.95
N GLU A 283 -30.20 -4.71 9.04
CA GLU A 283 -31.13 -5.84 8.98
C GLU A 283 -30.90 -6.87 10.09
N SER A 284 -29.64 -7.12 10.44
CA SER A 284 -29.27 -8.15 11.42
C SER A 284 -29.23 -7.64 12.86
N GLN A 285 -28.85 -6.38 13.08
CA GLN A 285 -28.61 -5.81 14.40
C GLN A 285 -29.48 -4.58 14.70
N GLY A 286 -30.16 -4.02 13.69
CA GLY A 286 -30.90 -2.78 13.83
C GLY A 286 -32.30 -2.98 14.42
N LEU A 287 -32.72 -2.03 15.24
CA LEU A 287 -34.09 -1.91 15.70
C LEU A 287 -34.91 -1.20 14.61
N ARG A 288 -35.84 -1.91 13.96
CA ARG A 288 -36.65 -1.36 12.88
C ARG A 288 -37.89 -0.64 13.41
N ASP A 289 -38.15 0.55 12.88
CA ASP A 289 -39.33 1.37 13.12
C ASP A 289 -39.81 1.97 11.78
N GLY A 290 -40.81 1.33 11.17
CA GLY A 290 -41.29 1.68 9.83
C GLY A 290 -40.18 1.56 8.76
N SER A 291 -39.94 2.67 8.05
CA SER A 291 -38.88 2.82 7.05
C SER A 291 -37.50 3.06 7.66
N PHE A 292 -37.40 3.21 8.98
CA PHE A 292 -36.15 3.47 9.67
C PHE A 292 -35.61 2.22 10.36
N SER A 293 -34.30 2.17 10.50
CA SER A 293 -33.60 1.22 11.36
C SER A 293 -32.53 1.94 12.17
N THR A 294 -32.43 1.63 13.45
CA THR A 294 -31.45 2.23 14.35
C THR A 294 -30.43 1.19 14.80
N ILE A 295 -29.15 1.49 14.63
CA ILE A 295 -28.04 0.70 15.18
C ILE A 295 -27.24 1.52 16.18
N ILE A 296 -26.52 0.83 17.07
CA ILE A 296 -25.58 1.46 17.99
C ILE A 296 -24.18 1.38 17.38
N VAL A 297 -23.51 2.54 17.30
CA VAL A 297 -22.14 2.65 16.79
C VAL A 297 -21.24 3.25 17.85
N ASP A 298 -20.19 2.50 18.17
CA ASP A 298 -19.11 2.96 19.03
C ASP A 298 -18.04 3.67 18.22
N TYR A 299 -17.54 4.76 18.78
CA TYR A 299 -16.43 5.54 18.26
C TYR A 299 -15.23 5.43 19.20
N TYR A 300 -14.04 5.37 18.61
CA TYR A 300 -12.77 5.36 19.32
C TYR A 300 -11.81 6.40 18.76
N GLN A 301 -10.81 6.76 19.55
CA GLN A 301 -9.76 7.70 19.16
C GLN A 301 -8.41 6.97 19.17
N LEU A 302 -7.51 7.32 18.24
CA LEU A 302 -6.14 6.84 18.29
C LEU A 302 -5.28 7.81 19.11
N THR A 303 -4.26 7.27 19.76
CA THR A 303 -3.35 8.06 20.62
C THR A 303 -2.68 9.21 19.87
N ASN A 304 -2.44 9.05 18.57
CA ASN A 304 -1.76 9.99 17.70
C ASN A 304 -2.67 10.58 16.59
N TYR A 305 -3.98 10.42 16.71
CA TYR A 305 -4.94 10.96 15.75
C TYR A 305 -6.24 11.33 16.45
N GLY A 306 -6.55 12.62 16.44
CA GLY A 306 -7.65 13.18 17.22
C GLY A 306 -9.04 12.81 16.72
N ARG A 307 -9.23 12.50 15.43
CA ARG A 307 -10.58 12.20 14.92
C ARG A 307 -11.17 10.95 15.56
N LEU A 308 -12.46 11.00 15.80
CA LEU A 308 -13.24 9.85 16.21
C LEU A 308 -13.45 8.91 15.01
N LEU A 309 -13.16 7.63 15.22
CA LEU A 309 -13.24 6.57 14.22
C LEU A 309 -14.37 5.61 14.61
N ALA A 310 -15.31 5.40 13.70
CA ALA A 310 -16.41 4.47 13.90
C ALA A 310 -15.91 3.02 13.88
N ARG A 311 -16.36 2.22 14.85
CA ARG A 311 -16.14 0.78 14.88
C ARG A 311 -17.06 0.07 13.90
N GLY A 312 -16.46 -0.83 13.12
CA GLY A 312 -17.20 -1.69 12.20
C GLY A 312 -17.82 -0.91 11.05
N VAL A 313 -18.89 -1.44 10.48
CA VAL A 313 -19.59 -0.84 9.34
C VAL A 313 -20.56 0.22 9.86
N ALA A 314 -20.33 1.49 9.55
CA ALA A 314 -21.06 2.62 10.14
C ALA A 314 -21.29 3.74 9.13
N GLY A 315 -22.24 4.64 9.42
CA GLY A 315 -22.61 5.78 8.58
C GLY A 315 -21.41 6.67 8.22
N GLN A 316 -20.45 6.81 9.13
CA GLN A 316 -19.18 7.54 8.90
C GLN A 316 -18.43 7.05 7.65
N LYS A 317 -18.51 5.75 7.33
CA LYS A 317 -17.74 5.13 6.25
C LYS A 317 -18.48 5.12 4.91
N LEU A 318 -19.76 5.45 4.90
CA LEU A 318 -20.53 5.57 3.66
C LEU A 318 -19.98 6.69 2.76
N THR A 319 -20.37 6.69 1.50
CA THR A 319 -20.15 7.83 0.61
C THR A 319 -21.06 9.00 1.00
N ARG A 320 -20.87 10.18 0.39
CA ARG A 320 -21.72 11.33 0.70
C ARG A 320 -23.14 11.10 0.21
N GLU A 321 -23.26 10.49 -0.96
CA GLU A 321 -24.49 10.15 -1.66
C GLU A 321 -25.28 9.11 -0.86
N ALA A 322 -24.62 8.04 -0.40
CA ALA A 322 -25.24 7.05 0.46
C ALA A 322 -25.68 7.63 1.83
N ARG A 323 -24.88 8.52 2.44
CA ARG A 323 -25.31 9.22 3.66
C ARG A 323 -26.52 10.12 3.40
N HIS A 324 -26.55 10.80 2.27
CA HIS A 324 -27.70 11.63 1.92
C HIS A 324 -28.98 10.78 1.75
N ALA A 325 -28.89 9.61 1.11
CA ALA A 325 -30.02 8.67 1.04
C ALA A 325 -30.41 8.10 2.43
N ALA A 326 -29.45 7.84 3.30
CA ALA A 326 -29.72 7.29 4.63
C ALA A 326 -30.29 8.31 5.63
N PHE A 327 -29.86 9.57 5.55
CA PHE A 327 -30.09 10.57 6.61
C PHE A 327 -30.69 11.89 6.12
N GLY A 328 -30.65 12.19 4.82
CA GLY A 328 -30.99 13.52 4.28
C GLY A 328 -32.46 13.90 4.43
N GLY A 329 -33.37 12.93 4.61
CA GLY A 329 -34.79 13.19 4.81
C GLY A 329 -35.18 13.58 6.25
N HIS A 330 -34.31 13.37 7.24
CA HIS A 330 -34.63 13.58 8.67
C HIS A 330 -33.46 14.10 9.51
N CYS A 331 -32.33 14.40 8.88
CA CYS A 331 -31.15 14.97 9.52
C CYS A 331 -30.63 16.16 8.70
N VAL A 332 -29.98 17.09 9.40
CA VAL A 332 -29.17 18.14 8.81
C VAL A 332 -27.70 17.71 8.82
N GLU A 333 -27.02 17.87 7.68
CA GLU A 333 -25.56 17.72 7.57
C GLU A 333 -24.89 19.00 8.08
N VAL A 334 -24.18 18.90 9.20
CA VAL A 334 -23.32 19.96 9.73
C VAL A 334 -21.91 19.70 9.24
N ASP A 335 -21.37 20.61 8.43
CA ASP A 335 -20.01 20.54 7.87
C ASP A 335 -19.21 21.78 8.28
N ALA A 336 -17.96 21.60 8.66
CA ALA A 336 -17.00 22.67 8.92
C ALA A 336 -16.21 22.95 7.63
N PRO A 337 -16.66 23.87 6.77
CA PRO A 337 -16.03 24.06 5.48
C PRO A 337 -14.59 24.53 5.67
N CYS A 338 -13.69 23.95 4.88
CA CYS A 338 -12.27 24.31 4.91
C CYS A 338 -11.65 24.12 6.32
N CYS A 339 -12.07 23.07 7.03
CA CYS A 339 -11.74 22.82 8.44
C CYS A 339 -10.24 22.96 8.75
N HIS A 340 -9.38 22.12 8.17
CA HIS A 340 -7.94 22.12 8.48
C HIS A 340 -7.23 23.46 8.21
N PRO A 341 -7.43 24.12 7.05
CA PRO A 341 -6.86 25.46 6.83
C PRO A 341 -7.30 26.50 7.87
N ARG A 342 -8.58 26.50 8.27
CA ARG A 342 -9.08 27.42 9.29
C ARG A 342 -8.50 27.07 10.67
N LEU A 343 -8.45 25.79 11.03
CA LEU A 343 -7.84 25.32 12.27
C LEU A 343 -6.34 25.63 12.34
N LEU A 344 -5.62 25.60 11.22
CA LEU A 344 -4.22 26.03 11.16
C LEU A 344 -4.09 27.51 11.57
N GLY A 345 -4.88 28.39 10.95
CA GLY A 345 -4.87 29.82 11.29
C GLY A 345 -5.28 30.09 12.74
N MET A 346 -6.35 29.43 13.21
CA MET A 346 -6.81 29.55 14.60
C MET A 346 -5.78 29.06 15.61
N THR A 347 -5.12 27.93 15.33
CA THR A 347 -4.10 27.38 16.22
C THR A 347 -2.90 28.31 16.31
N LEU A 348 -2.45 28.88 15.18
CA LEU A 348 -1.40 29.90 15.16
C LEU A 348 -1.81 31.16 15.94
N LEU A 349 -3.05 31.62 15.79
CA LEU A 349 -3.56 32.80 16.48
C LEU A 349 -3.56 32.59 18.00
N LYS A 350 -4.07 31.44 18.45
CA LYS A 350 -4.13 31.06 19.86
C LYS A 350 -2.75 30.96 20.52
N LEU A 351 -1.74 30.55 19.76
CA LEU A 351 -0.36 30.45 20.23
C LEU A 351 0.41 31.77 20.10
N GLY A 352 -0.20 32.85 19.62
CA GLY A 352 0.48 34.13 19.39
C GLY A 352 1.48 34.10 18.23
N LEU A 353 1.34 33.13 17.32
CA LEU A 353 2.21 32.90 16.16
C LEU A 353 1.62 33.47 14.87
N TRP A 354 0.36 33.91 14.89
CA TRP A 354 -0.32 34.45 13.72
C TRP A 354 0.12 35.89 13.43
N ASP A 355 0.54 36.12 12.18
CA ASP A 355 0.98 37.40 11.69
C ASP A 355 0.42 37.59 10.28
N THR A 356 -0.57 38.48 10.16
CA THR A 356 -1.28 38.75 8.90
C THR A 356 -0.39 39.38 7.83
N GLN A 357 0.75 39.97 8.21
CA GLN A 357 1.74 40.47 7.26
C GLN A 357 2.64 39.34 6.74
N LYS A 358 2.87 38.30 7.54
CA LYS A 358 3.64 37.10 7.14
C LYS A 358 2.79 36.08 6.36
N TYR A 359 1.51 35.97 6.68
CA TYR A 359 0.58 35.00 6.11
C TYR A 359 -0.62 35.63 5.36
N PRO A 360 -0.42 36.64 4.48
CA PRO A 360 -1.52 37.36 3.84
C PRO A 360 -2.36 36.48 2.90
N MET A 361 -1.75 35.52 2.20
CA MET A 361 -2.48 34.63 1.28
C MET A 361 -3.24 33.55 2.03
N LEU A 362 -2.65 32.99 3.09
CA LEU A 362 -3.34 32.05 3.96
C LEU A 362 -4.53 32.71 4.65
N ASN A 363 -4.39 33.94 5.16
CA ASN A 363 -5.50 34.69 5.74
C ASN A 363 -6.64 34.92 4.73
N LYS A 364 -6.31 35.42 3.54
CA LYS A 364 -7.30 35.65 2.47
C LYS A 364 -7.97 34.35 2.03
N PHE A 365 -7.25 33.24 2.01
CA PHE A 365 -7.81 31.93 1.68
C PHE A 365 -8.81 31.48 2.74
N THR A 366 -8.48 31.57 4.03
CA THR A 366 -9.38 31.14 5.10
C THR A 366 -10.69 31.93 5.15
N GLU A 367 -10.66 33.20 4.74
CA GLU A 367 -11.84 34.07 4.65
C GLU A 367 -12.67 33.81 3.38
N ASN A 368 -12.03 33.43 2.26
CA ASN A 368 -12.65 33.45 0.92
C ASN A 368 -12.46 32.14 0.13
N TYR A 369 -12.38 30.99 0.80
CA TYR A 369 -12.00 29.71 0.19
C TYR A 369 -12.87 29.31 -1.04
N GLN A 370 -14.16 29.66 -1.07
CA GLN A 370 -15.05 29.39 -2.21
C GLN A 370 -14.65 30.22 -3.44
N ALA A 371 -14.37 31.51 -3.24
CA ALA A 371 -13.94 32.41 -4.31
C ALA A 371 -12.57 31.99 -4.88
N TRP A 372 -11.66 31.49 -4.04
CA TRP A 372 -10.39 30.92 -4.50
C TRP A 372 -10.59 29.73 -5.43
N ARG A 373 -11.50 28.82 -5.06
CA ARG A 373 -11.83 27.65 -5.89
C ARG A 373 -12.37 28.07 -7.26
N GLN A 374 -13.28 29.05 -7.28
CA GLN A 374 -13.83 29.59 -8.52
C GLN A 374 -12.76 30.27 -9.37
N ALA A 375 -11.94 31.13 -8.76
CA ALA A 375 -10.88 31.86 -9.45
C ALA A 375 -9.86 30.92 -10.12
N ILE A 376 -9.49 29.81 -9.46
CA ILE A 376 -8.59 28.81 -10.05
C ILE A 376 -9.27 28.07 -11.22
N ALA A 377 -10.55 27.70 -11.05
CA ALA A 377 -11.31 27.04 -12.11
C ALA A 377 -11.41 27.92 -13.36
N ASP A 378 -11.71 29.20 -13.18
CA ASP A 378 -11.81 30.17 -14.27
C ASP A 378 -10.45 30.48 -14.90
N TYR A 379 -9.39 30.61 -14.09
CA TYR A 379 -8.05 30.97 -14.57
C TYR A 379 -7.40 29.85 -15.39
N GLU A 380 -7.62 28.59 -15.00
CA GLU A 380 -7.02 27.42 -15.66
C GLU A 380 -7.97 26.70 -16.63
N ASP A 381 -9.22 27.17 -16.76
CA ASP A 381 -10.29 26.50 -17.52
C ASP A 381 -10.45 25.02 -17.11
N ILE A 382 -10.59 24.79 -15.81
CA ILE A 382 -10.76 23.45 -15.21
C ILE A 382 -12.04 23.36 -14.39
N SER A 383 -12.44 22.13 -14.05
CA SER A 383 -13.60 21.94 -13.19
C SER A 383 -13.35 22.47 -11.77
N LEU A 384 -14.42 22.88 -11.09
CA LEU A 384 -14.36 23.20 -9.66
C LEU A 384 -13.81 22.01 -8.84
N SER A 385 -14.06 20.77 -9.25
CA SER A 385 -13.52 19.59 -8.57
C SER A 385 -11.99 19.57 -8.62
N ASP A 386 -11.41 19.84 -9.79
CA ASP A 386 -9.96 19.84 -9.98
C ASP A 386 -9.30 21.03 -9.26
N ALA A 387 -9.92 22.21 -9.30
CA ALA A 387 -9.47 23.36 -8.52
C ALA A 387 -9.45 23.07 -7.00
N LYS A 388 -10.43 22.32 -6.49
CA LYS A 388 -10.43 21.86 -5.08
C LYS A 388 -9.29 20.90 -4.80
N VAL A 389 -8.99 19.98 -5.71
CA VAL A 389 -7.87 19.03 -5.57
C VAL A 389 -6.53 19.78 -5.50
N GLU A 390 -6.34 20.82 -6.31
CA GLU A 390 -5.12 21.65 -6.27
C GLU A 390 -4.97 22.40 -4.94
N LEU A 391 -6.06 22.96 -4.40
CA LEU A 391 -6.03 23.59 -3.07
C LEU A 391 -5.72 22.56 -1.97
N ILE A 392 -6.37 21.40 -1.98
CA ILE A 392 -6.11 20.32 -1.02
C ILE A 392 -4.64 19.91 -1.08
N ARG A 393 -4.07 19.75 -2.28
CA ARG A 393 -2.66 19.36 -2.46
C ARG A 393 -1.72 20.25 -1.65
N ILE A 394 -1.94 21.56 -1.64
CA ILE A 394 -1.12 22.54 -0.89
C ILE A 394 -1.17 22.27 0.62
N PHE A 395 -2.37 22.09 1.17
CA PHE A 395 -2.57 21.88 2.61
C PHE A 395 -2.15 20.50 3.13
N TYR A 396 -1.87 19.57 2.22
CA TYR A 396 -1.32 18.24 2.53
C TYR A 396 0.15 18.10 2.10
N GLY A 397 0.84 19.24 1.92
CA GLY A 397 2.28 19.31 1.74
C GLY A 397 2.78 18.97 0.34
N GLY A 398 1.89 19.00 -0.64
CA GLY A 398 2.25 18.96 -2.05
C GLY A 398 2.50 20.37 -2.61
N LYS A 399 3.23 20.45 -3.71
CA LYS A 399 3.37 21.68 -4.49
C LYS A 399 2.20 21.80 -5.48
N PRO A 400 1.70 23.01 -5.78
CA PRO A 400 0.75 23.22 -6.87
C PRO A 400 1.25 22.55 -8.15
N THR A 401 0.36 21.90 -8.89
CA THR A 401 0.71 21.26 -10.18
C THR A 401 0.97 22.31 -11.26
N ARG A 402 0.43 23.52 -11.06
CA ARG A 402 0.57 24.69 -11.94
C ARG A 402 1.28 25.81 -11.19
N GLU A 403 2.19 26.50 -11.87
CA GLU A 403 2.99 27.59 -11.30
C GLU A 403 2.22 28.93 -11.26
N ILE A 404 1.02 28.92 -10.69
CA ILE A 404 0.22 30.14 -10.52
C ILE A 404 0.81 30.95 -9.35
N PRO A 405 1.22 32.21 -9.53
CA PRO A 405 1.98 32.96 -8.52
C PRO A 405 1.30 33.01 -7.14
N PHE A 406 -0.01 33.21 -7.10
CA PHE A 406 -0.76 33.28 -5.84
C PHE A 406 -0.88 31.92 -5.14
N LEU A 407 -0.89 30.80 -5.88
CA LEU A 407 -0.87 29.44 -5.32
C LEU A 407 0.51 29.07 -4.81
N LEU A 408 1.58 29.46 -5.51
CA LEU A 408 2.95 29.29 -5.05
C LEU A 408 3.17 30.05 -3.74
N LYS A 409 2.65 31.27 -3.64
CA LYS A 409 2.73 32.07 -2.41
C LYS A 409 1.93 31.46 -1.27
N LEU A 410 0.70 30.99 -1.53
CA LEU A 410 -0.09 30.26 -0.53
C LEU A 410 0.65 29.00 -0.04
N CYS A 411 1.27 28.25 -0.95
CA CYS A 411 2.06 27.07 -0.62
C CYS A 411 3.24 27.38 0.30
N ASP A 412 4.02 28.41 -0.02
CA ASP A 412 5.11 28.90 0.83
C ASP A 412 4.62 29.29 2.24
N GLU A 413 3.51 30.03 2.32
CA GLU A 413 2.93 30.44 3.60
C GLU A 413 2.43 29.25 4.44
N VAL A 414 1.76 28.28 3.82
CA VAL A 414 1.29 27.05 4.48
C VAL A 414 2.45 26.23 5.01
N GLN A 415 3.54 26.09 4.25
CA GLN A 415 4.73 25.38 4.70
C GLN A 415 5.39 26.08 5.89
N LYS A 416 5.57 27.40 5.83
CA LYS A 416 6.12 28.20 6.93
C LYS A 416 5.24 28.14 8.18
N ALA A 417 3.92 28.23 8.02
CA ALA A 417 2.95 28.07 9.08
C ALA A 417 3.06 26.70 9.75
N ALA A 418 3.16 25.63 8.95
CA ALA A 418 3.34 24.26 9.44
C ALA A 418 4.65 24.11 10.21
N GLU A 419 5.77 24.59 9.67
CA GLU A 419 7.08 24.52 10.33
C GLU A 419 7.08 25.23 11.70
N VAL A 420 6.56 26.46 11.74
CA VAL A 420 6.49 27.25 12.98
C VAL A 420 5.64 26.55 14.03
N LEU A 421 4.48 26.00 13.62
CA LEU A 421 3.59 25.28 14.52
C LEU A 421 4.21 23.97 15.02
N LEU A 422 4.86 23.20 14.15
CA LEU A 422 5.48 21.91 14.51
C LEU A 422 6.72 22.07 15.39
N ARG A 423 7.44 23.20 15.29
CA ARG A 423 8.57 23.52 16.18
C ARG A 423 8.14 24.08 17.54
N HIS A 424 6.88 24.48 17.70
CA HIS A 424 6.39 25.02 18.96
C HIS A 424 6.34 23.92 20.06
N PRO A 425 6.69 24.22 21.33
CA PRO A 425 6.73 23.23 22.41
C PRO A 425 5.41 22.46 22.63
N SER A 426 4.26 23.06 22.33
CA SER A 426 2.95 22.40 22.41
C SER A 426 2.82 21.19 21.47
N SER A 427 3.65 21.13 20.43
CA SER A 427 3.63 20.11 19.38
C SER A 427 4.61 18.96 19.66
N SER A 428 5.29 18.96 20.82
CA SER A 428 6.28 17.95 21.22
C SER A 428 5.79 16.50 21.10
N HIS A 429 4.51 16.25 21.41
CA HIS A 429 3.89 14.93 21.35
C HIS A 429 3.79 14.33 19.93
N VAL A 430 3.90 15.14 18.86
CA VAL A 430 3.88 14.65 17.47
C VAL A 430 5.25 14.56 16.80
N VAL A 431 6.32 15.08 17.41
CA VAL A 431 7.64 15.24 16.76
C VAL A 431 8.20 13.93 16.20
N GLY A 432 8.06 12.83 16.95
CA GLY A 432 8.57 11.51 16.57
C GLY A 432 7.65 10.67 15.68
N LEU A 433 6.47 11.19 15.31
CA LEU A 433 5.48 10.41 14.57
C LEU A 433 5.70 10.48 13.05
N TYR A 434 5.30 9.41 12.37
CA TYR A 434 5.15 9.36 10.90
C TYR A 434 6.44 9.60 10.09
N GLN A 435 7.61 9.34 10.68
CA GLN A 435 8.91 9.55 10.04
C GLN A 435 9.09 8.75 8.74
N ASP A 436 8.41 7.62 8.64
CA ASP A 436 8.37 6.71 7.50
C ASP A 436 7.52 7.21 6.33
N ARG A 437 6.72 8.28 6.52
CA ARG A 437 5.84 8.82 5.48
C ARG A 437 6.58 9.77 4.55
N ARG A 438 6.16 9.80 3.28
CA ARG A 438 6.69 10.68 2.23
C ARG A 438 6.74 12.16 2.63
N ASN A 439 5.72 12.64 3.34
CA ASN A 439 5.71 13.98 3.95
C ASN A 439 5.41 13.85 5.45
N PRO A 440 6.45 13.62 6.27
CA PRO A 440 6.29 13.34 7.69
C PRO A 440 5.84 14.58 8.45
N GLU A 441 6.26 15.78 8.03
CA GLU A 441 5.85 17.06 8.62
C GLU A 441 4.36 17.30 8.46
N PHE A 442 3.82 17.20 7.24
CA PHE A 442 2.39 17.40 7.02
C PHE A 442 1.54 16.29 7.63
N SER A 443 2.07 15.06 7.75
CA SER A 443 1.38 14.01 8.51
C SER A 443 1.28 14.36 10.01
N ARG A 444 2.34 14.93 10.58
CA ARG A 444 2.34 15.45 11.96
C ARG A 444 1.42 16.65 12.11
N LEU A 445 1.39 17.55 11.13
CA LEU A 445 0.46 18.69 11.09
C LEU A 445 -1.00 18.21 11.09
N CYS A 446 -1.37 17.29 10.19
CA CYS A 446 -2.72 16.73 10.14
C CYS A 446 -3.11 16.02 11.44
N SER A 447 -2.17 15.32 12.08
CA SER A 447 -2.38 14.73 13.40
C SER A 447 -2.68 15.81 14.44
N LEU A 448 -1.87 16.88 14.50
CA LEU A 448 -2.09 17.99 15.42
C LEU A 448 -3.45 18.68 15.18
N LEU A 449 -3.77 19.01 13.92
CA LEU A 449 -5.03 19.65 13.56
C LEU A 449 -6.24 18.74 13.81
N SER A 450 -6.08 17.41 13.71
CA SER A 450 -7.17 16.47 14.00
C SER A 450 -7.61 16.48 15.47
N PHE A 451 -6.74 16.86 16.41
CA PHE A 451 -7.14 17.05 17.81
C PHE A 451 -7.94 18.35 18.00
N ALA A 452 -7.59 19.41 17.27
CA ALA A 452 -8.37 20.65 17.27
C ALA A 452 -9.76 20.44 16.63
N GLU A 453 -9.82 19.67 15.55
CA GLU A 453 -11.06 19.24 14.90
C GLU A 453 -11.94 18.40 15.83
N ALA A 454 -11.36 17.44 16.55
CA ALA A 454 -12.09 16.65 17.53
C ALA A 454 -12.65 17.50 18.66
N LYS A 455 -11.92 18.54 19.08
CA LYS A 455 -12.42 19.50 20.07
C LYS A 455 -13.60 20.30 19.53
N LEU A 456 -13.54 20.74 18.27
CA LEU A 456 -14.66 21.43 17.60
C LEU A 456 -15.91 20.55 17.61
N LEU A 457 -15.77 19.28 17.19
CA LEU A 457 -16.88 18.34 17.19
C LEU A 457 -17.38 18.03 18.60
N SER A 458 -16.50 17.93 19.61
CA SER A 458 -16.92 17.71 21.01
C SER A 458 -17.88 18.80 21.47
N ILE A 459 -17.56 20.07 21.19
CA ILE A 459 -18.41 21.22 21.56
C ILE A 459 -19.77 21.09 20.87
N ALA A 460 -19.79 20.83 19.56
CA ALA A 460 -21.04 20.62 18.82
C ALA A 460 -21.86 19.44 19.39
N THR A 461 -21.21 18.32 19.70
CA THR A 461 -21.87 17.12 20.24
C THR A 461 -22.37 17.32 21.67
N GLU A 462 -21.69 18.13 22.48
CA GLU A 462 -22.14 18.48 23.84
C GLU A 462 -23.41 19.32 23.79
N SER A 463 -23.48 20.29 22.87
CA SER A 463 -24.66 21.16 22.72
C SER A 463 -25.84 20.44 22.06
N LEU A 464 -25.59 19.52 21.12
CA LEU A 464 -26.64 18.80 20.37
C LEU A 464 -27.06 17.47 21.01
N GLY A 465 -26.22 16.92 21.88
CA GLY A 465 -26.48 15.73 22.68
C GLY A 465 -26.94 14.52 21.85
N PRO A 466 -28.06 13.86 22.23
CA PRO A 466 -28.51 12.61 21.61
C PRO A 466 -29.04 12.78 20.17
N ARG A 467 -29.17 14.03 19.68
CA ARG A 467 -29.63 14.30 18.32
C ARG A 467 -28.55 13.99 17.28
N VAL A 468 -27.28 13.93 17.67
CA VAL A 468 -26.20 13.53 16.77
C VAL A 468 -26.42 12.08 16.34
N GLN A 469 -26.61 11.86 15.04
CA GLN A 469 -26.89 10.56 14.44
C GLN A 469 -25.65 9.93 13.83
N VAL A 470 -24.72 10.72 13.28
CA VAL A 470 -23.48 10.21 12.68
C VAL A 470 -22.38 11.23 12.86
N LEU A 471 -21.21 10.80 13.33
CA LEU A 471 -20.00 11.62 13.28
C LEU A 471 -19.25 11.34 11.98
N ILE A 472 -19.03 12.38 11.17
CA ILE A 472 -18.14 12.33 10.01
C ILE A 472 -16.83 13.02 10.36
N PHE A 473 -15.96 13.29 9.40
CA PHE A 473 -14.70 13.95 9.71
C PHE A 473 -14.91 15.42 10.03
N ASP A 474 -14.81 16.35 9.14
CA ASP A 474 -15.12 17.76 9.34
C ASP A 474 -16.57 18.10 9.77
N GLY A 475 -17.37 17.18 10.34
CA GLY A 475 -18.79 17.43 10.60
C GLY A 475 -19.57 16.29 11.28
N CYS A 476 -20.89 16.41 11.27
CA CYS A 476 -21.82 15.38 11.75
C CYS A 476 -23.19 15.47 11.07
N TYR A 477 -24.00 14.41 11.20
CA TYR A 477 -25.43 14.45 10.90
C TYR A 477 -26.22 14.55 12.21
N VAL A 478 -27.19 15.45 12.24
CA VAL A 478 -27.99 15.75 13.43
C VAL A 478 -29.46 15.59 13.08
N SER A 479 -30.21 14.82 13.87
CA SER A 479 -31.64 14.67 13.67
C SER A 479 -32.34 16.03 13.79
N SER A 480 -33.19 16.33 12.81
CA SER A 480 -34.01 17.53 12.80
C SER A 480 -35.45 17.19 12.43
N HIS A 481 -36.38 17.70 13.23
CA HIS A 481 -37.83 17.54 13.07
C HIS A 481 -38.53 18.85 12.70
N GLY A 482 -37.77 19.92 12.42
CA GLY A 482 -38.31 21.20 11.97
C GLY A 482 -37.42 22.40 12.30
N LEU A 483 -37.94 23.62 12.06
CA LEU A 483 -37.18 24.86 12.15
C LEU A 483 -36.51 25.10 13.53
N SER A 484 -37.17 24.73 14.62
CA SER A 484 -36.59 24.89 15.97
C SER A 484 -35.32 24.05 16.14
N ASP A 485 -35.36 22.82 15.63
CA ASP A 485 -34.24 21.89 15.68
C ASP A 485 -33.06 22.40 14.84
N ASP A 486 -33.34 23.07 13.72
CA ASP A 486 -32.34 23.70 12.86
C ASP A 486 -31.71 24.94 13.53
N MET A 487 -32.51 25.73 14.26
CA MET A 487 -32.00 26.88 15.03
C MET A 487 -31.05 26.45 16.14
N ASP A 488 -31.35 25.35 16.85
CA ASP A 488 -30.44 24.79 17.87
C ASP A 488 -29.10 24.34 17.25
N VAL A 489 -29.14 23.80 16.02
CA VAL A 489 -27.94 23.42 15.26
C VAL A 489 -27.10 24.65 14.92
N GLU A 490 -27.74 25.74 14.49
CA GLU A 490 -27.07 27.01 14.22
C GLU A 490 -26.44 27.61 15.48
N GLU A 491 -27.16 27.60 16.61
CA GLU A 491 -26.64 28.08 17.90
C GLU A 491 -25.42 27.26 18.37
N ALA A 492 -25.45 25.93 18.22
CA ALA A 492 -24.32 25.06 18.52
C ALA A 492 -23.09 25.37 17.63
N CYS A 493 -23.31 25.69 16.36
CA CYS A 493 -22.23 26.10 15.44
C CYS A 493 -21.62 27.46 15.82
N ASP A 494 -22.47 28.40 16.26
CA ASP A 494 -22.03 29.71 16.77
C ASP A 494 -21.22 29.56 18.07
N GLU A 495 -21.63 28.66 18.95
CA GLU A 495 -20.91 28.36 20.18
C GLU A 495 -19.53 27.76 19.90
N CYS A 496 -19.42 26.86 18.91
CA CYS A 496 -18.13 26.35 18.43
C CYS A 496 -17.21 27.49 18.00
N SER A 497 -17.74 28.46 17.23
CA SER A 497 -16.98 29.61 16.75
C SER A 497 -16.50 30.54 17.86
N LYS A 498 -17.20 30.59 19.00
CA LYS A 498 -16.84 31.43 20.17
C LYS A 498 -15.85 30.73 21.13
N LYS A 499 -15.93 29.40 21.26
CA LYS A 499 -15.15 28.61 22.23
C LYS A 499 -13.79 28.11 21.70
N LEU A 500 -13.57 28.16 20.39
CA LEU A 500 -12.30 27.83 19.75
C LEU A 500 -11.40 29.06 19.64
#